data_AF-A0A2G5VU78-F1
#
_entry.id   AF-A0A2G5VU78-F1
#
_cell.length_a   1.000
_cell.length_b   1.000
_cell.length_c   1.000
_cell.angle_alpha   90.00
_cell.angle_beta   90.00
_cell.angle_gamma   90.00
#
_symmetry.space_group_name_H-M   'P 1'
#
loop_
_entity.id
_entity.type
_entity.pdbx_description
1 polymer ?
#
loop_
_entity_poly.entity_id
_entity_poly.type
_entity_poly.pdbx_seq_one_letter_code
_entity_poly.pdbx_strand_id
1 'polypeptide(L)'
;MSKVSEERLNVCAKFDDDTFYTQFQSYYNIVAQVHSVVLTARNIYVLRVWRGSSFGPEYLKEKREAEMFHINQEMFGSYIVAPDTRILKIIKNFGKSYLIEIVVYDNHIETVKKLKSLDFVAIKNVHAYNRENYLTMTLHGGNGGFDRGIWVVPETSENLNFQKMRAACNSLLMSVQNDPDNVQEFGNSNSDEAGFDVPVIQRNPKEDQIAKACNKIVIGDQISVDYFVKSSKCNYHFLTHAHTDHCRGINAKFPHKVYCSKETAKILNLVVGEPLPEDMIHPLELNIPYKFDNFQVTAIDANHCPGAVMFVFQGPLIDEIAGGPILCTGDFRAEASYMRQFENEKLSWVKDIDYSRIYLDNTYFSVDVAFTSREISEQLLQNEIMNHPDTDIVLPLHRLGRERIIENLSSKIFEPILVYPEKLSIGKALGFFYEYGIPNQKRKIQVVKRSEWRMPDVAPEKSIIVIEVTQVDHLIGKASESNSNIKIPYSDHSSREEILKFLKYFKFKEVYPTSKSYSKAEFKTMMEAGKAFTEENLEKQLELHTFVEKSPIIGSPIAEPRIPGHVYRSDFPEGQCPFPRGVVWQDEHEECMTGDLDEWEEGPPETIHEAIARSRKLIRPRTTTT
;
A
#
# COMPACT_ATOMS: atom_id res chain seq x y z
N MET A 1 -21.08 -25.21 22.83
CA MET A 1 -21.68 -23.86 22.68
C MET A 1 -22.97 -23.78 23.49
N SER A 2 -23.50 -22.57 23.68
CA SER A 2 -24.92 -22.40 24.02
C SER A 2 -25.80 -22.83 22.84
N LYS A 3 -26.89 -23.56 23.11
CA LYS A 3 -27.93 -23.82 22.10
C LYS A 3 -28.70 -22.53 21.81
N VAL A 4 -29.25 -22.39 20.61
CA VAL A 4 -30.21 -21.31 20.32
C VAL A 4 -31.46 -21.48 21.20
N SER A 5 -32.00 -20.38 21.73
CA SER A 5 -33.34 -20.38 22.33
C SER A 5 -34.41 -20.32 21.23
N GLU A 6 -35.56 -20.96 21.45
CA GLU A 6 -36.62 -21.04 20.44
C GLU A 6 -37.07 -19.65 19.98
N GLU A 7 -37.16 -18.67 20.89
CA GLU A 7 -37.44 -17.27 20.58
C GLU A 7 -36.44 -16.66 19.59
N ARG A 8 -35.13 -16.80 19.83
CA ARG A 8 -34.09 -16.29 18.92
C ARG A 8 -34.17 -16.97 17.56
N LEU A 9 -34.44 -18.28 17.53
CA LEU A 9 -34.63 -19.02 16.29
C LEU A 9 -35.89 -18.55 15.53
N ASN A 10 -37.00 -18.34 16.23
CA ASN A 10 -38.26 -17.85 15.67
C ASN A 10 -38.16 -16.42 15.10
N VAL A 11 -37.17 -15.63 15.53
CA VAL A 11 -36.82 -14.34 14.91
C VAL A 11 -35.91 -14.55 13.69
N CYS A 12 -34.81 -15.29 13.83
CA CYS A 12 -33.84 -15.46 12.74
C CYS A 12 -34.38 -16.29 11.56
N ALA A 13 -35.32 -17.22 11.81
CA ALA A 13 -35.98 -18.02 10.78
C ALA A 13 -37.08 -17.25 10.01
N LYS A 14 -37.23 -15.93 10.24
CA LYS A 14 -38.04 -15.04 9.40
C LYS A 14 -37.23 -14.35 8.29
N PHE A 15 -35.93 -14.65 8.18
CA PHE A 15 -35.10 -14.13 7.10
C PHE A 15 -35.62 -14.55 5.73
N ASP A 16 -35.87 -13.55 4.90
CA ASP A 16 -36.27 -13.66 3.50
C ASP A 16 -35.13 -13.17 2.61
N ASP A 17 -34.84 -13.92 1.55
CA ASP A 17 -33.70 -13.67 0.68
C ASP A 17 -33.97 -12.57 -0.35
N ASP A 18 -35.22 -12.43 -0.82
CA ASP A 18 -35.57 -11.45 -1.86
C ASP A 18 -35.69 -10.01 -1.32
N THR A 19 -36.31 -9.82 -0.15
CA THR A 19 -36.53 -8.47 0.43
C THR A 19 -35.30 -7.87 1.10
N PHE A 20 -34.20 -8.61 1.26
CA PHE A 20 -32.98 -8.14 1.92
C PHE A 20 -32.31 -6.97 1.18
N TYR A 21 -32.03 -7.13 -0.12
CA TYR A 21 -31.20 -6.19 -0.89
C TYR A 21 -31.83 -4.80 -1.04
N THR A 22 -33.16 -4.71 -1.01
CA THR A 22 -33.89 -3.44 -1.14
C THR A 22 -33.92 -2.60 0.15
N GLN A 23 -33.34 -3.10 1.25
CA GLN A 23 -33.34 -2.44 2.58
C GLN A 23 -31.93 -2.35 3.22
N PHE A 24 -30.87 -2.43 2.40
CA PHE A 24 -29.45 -2.62 2.80
C PHE A 24 -28.82 -1.41 3.53
N GLN A 25 -29.31 -1.13 4.74
CA GLN A 25 -28.78 -0.19 5.74
C GLN A 25 -29.35 -0.54 7.14
N SER A 26 -29.46 -1.85 7.42
CA SER A 26 -30.32 -2.40 8.48
C SER A 26 -29.62 -3.49 9.32
N TYR A 27 -30.23 -3.83 10.46
CA TYR A 27 -29.85 -4.99 11.28
C TYR A 27 -30.71 -6.21 10.93
N TYR A 28 -30.07 -7.35 10.69
CA TYR A 28 -30.73 -8.56 10.21
C TYR A 28 -30.51 -9.76 11.10
N ASN A 29 -31.49 -10.67 11.08
CA ASN A 29 -31.54 -11.87 11.90
C ASN A 29 -31.67 -13.06 10.95
N ILE A 30 -30.65 -13.91 10.85
CA ILE A 30 -30.44 -14.84 9.75
C ILE A 30 -30.38 -16.28 10.30
N VAL A 31 -31.10 -17.21 9.67
CA VAL A 31 -30.76 -18.65 9.76
C VAL A 31 -30.13 -19.07 8.45
N ALA A 32 -28.99 -19.75 8.53
CA ALA A 32 -28.23 -20.24 7.39
C ALA A 32 -27.44 -21.51 7.78
N GLN A 33 -26.91 -22.22 6.78
CA GLN A 33 -25.95 -23.29 6.99
C GLN A 33 -24.52 -22.75 6.83
N VAL A 34 -23.60 -23.17 7.70
CA VAL A 34 -22.18 -22.81 7.61
C VAL A 34 -21.59 -23.44 6.34
N HIS A 35 -21.04 -22.57 5.48
CA HIS A 35 -20.15 -22.99 4.39
C HIS A 35 -18.74 -23.16 4.94
N SER A 36 -18.16 -22.12 5.53
CA SER A 36 -16.78 -22.13 6.05
C SER A 36 -16.51 -20.94 6.96
N VAL A 37 -15.39 -20.99 7.69
CA VAL A 37 -14.84 -19.84 8.41
C VAL A 37 -13.42 -19.63 7.91
N VAL A 38 -13.16 -18.44 7.37
CA VAL A 38 -11.86 -18.07 6.80
C VAL A 38 -11.20 -17.06 7.72
N LEU A 39 -9.92 -17.28 8.01
CA LEU A 39 -9.02 -16.22 8.45
C LEU A 39 -8.39 -15.65 7.18
N THR A 40 -8.62 -14.38 6.90
CA THR A 40 -8.03 -13.72 5.72
C THR A 40 -6.53 -13.49 5.93
N ALA A 41 -5.78 -13.29 4.85
CA ALA A 41 -4.37 -12.89 4.90
C ALA A 41 -4.13 -11.58 5.70
N ARG A 42 -5.20 -10.79 5.93
CA ARG A 42 -5.20 -9.56 6.75
C ARG A 42 -5.64 -9.80 8.21
N ASN A 43 -5.62 -11.04 8.68
CA ASN A 43 -6.05 -11.48 10.03
C ASN A 43 -7.51 -11.17 10.40
N ILE A 44 -8.37 -10.88 9.42
CA ILE A 44 -9.81 -10.66 9.62
C ILE A 44 -10.53 -12.01 9.53
N TYR A 45 -11.36 -12.33 10.52
CA TYR A 45 -12.23 -13.52 10.50
C TYR A 45 -13.50 -13.24 9.69
N VAL A 46 -13.83 -14.13 8.76
CA VAL A 46 -15.06 -14.07 7.96
C VAL A 46 -15.80 -15.40 8.07
N LEU A 47 -17.04 -15.33 8.55
CA LEU A 47 -17.98 -16.43 8.54
C LEU A 47 -18.72 -16.43 7.20
N ARG A 48 -18.61 -17.53 6.46
CA ARG A 48 -19.29 -17.73 5.18
C ARG A 48 -20.43 -18.72 5.36
N VAL A 49 -21.63 -18.34 4.97
CA VAL A 49 -22.86 -19.15 5.12
C VAL A 49 -23.69 -19.17 3.84
N TRP A 50 -24.58 -20.16 3.70
CA TRP A 50 -25.46 -20.30 2.54
C TRP A 50 -26.84 -20.81 2.99
N ARG A 51 -27.87 -20.70 2.13
CA ARG A 51 -29.28 -20.99 2.51
C ARG A 51 -30.04 -21.94 1.58
N GLY A 52 -29.39 -22.45 0.52
CA GLY A 52 -30.04 -23.25 -0.52
C GLY A 52 -30.85 -22.44 -1.53
N SER A 53 -30.74 -21.11 -1.47
CA SER A 53 -31.39 -20.10 -2.33
C SER A 53 -30.34 -19.10 -2.84
N SER A 54 -30.61 -18.48 -4.00
CA SER A 54 -29.91 -17.26 -4.42
C SER A 54 -30.26 -16.16 -3.42
N PHE A 55 -29.26 -15.53 -2.81
CA PHE A 55 -29.44 -14.41 -1.90
C PHE A 55 -29.73 -13.14 -2.69
N GLY A 56 -30.78 -12.40 -2.37
CA GLY A 56 -31.24 -11.23 -3.13
C GLY A 56 -31.95 -11.58 -4.45
N PRO A 57 -32.71 -10.64 -5.04
CA PRO A 57 -33.52 -10.91 -6.24
C PRO A 57 -32.64 -11.12 -7.48
N GLU A 58 -33.02 -12.06 -8.34
CA GLU A 58 -32.14 -12.59 -9.40
C GLU A 58 -31.68 -11.53 -10.42
N TYR A 59 -32.49 -10.51 -10.72
CA TYR A 59 -32.14 -9.42 -11.65
C TYR A 59 -30.99 -8.50 -11.18
N LEU A 60 -30.50 -8.70 -9.95
CA LEU A 60 -29.34 -7.99 -9.39
C LEU A 60 -28.18 -8.93 -9.03
N LYS A 61 -28.21 -10.18 -9.53
CA LYS A 61 -27.22 -11.23 -9.22
C LYS A 61 -25.79 -10.83 -9.57
N GLU A 62 -25.52 -10.47 -10.82
CA GLU A 62 -24.18 -10.09 -11.30
C GLU A 62 -23.60 -8.93 -10.48
N LYS A 63 -24.44 -7.92 -10.18
CA LYS A 63 -24.06 -6.78 -9.34
C LYS A 63 -23.69 -7.21 -7.92
N ARG A 64 -24.47 -8.09 -7.28
CA ARG A 64 -24.12 -8.65 -5.96
C ARG A 64 -22.84 -9.47 -5.98
N GLU A 65 -22.62 -10.26 -7.03
CA GLU A 65 -21.40 -11.07 -7.15
C GLU A 65 -20.13 -10.22 -7.26
N ALA A 66 -20.24 -9.00 -7.80
CA ALA A 66 -19.16 -8.00 -7.84
C ALA A 66 -19.01 -7.17 -6.54
N GLU A 67 -20.11 -6.82 -5.86
CA GLU A 67 -20.09 -5.85 -4.74
C GLU A 67 -20.01 -6.47 -3.32
N MET A 68 -20.30 -7.76 -3.15
CA MET A 68 -20.55 -8.38 -1.84
C MET A 68 -19.58 -9.51 -1.42
N PHE A 69 -18.75 -10.02 -2.33
CA PHE A 69 -17.87 -11.18 -2.05
C PHE A 69 -16.40 -10.80 -2.08
N HIS A 70 -15.83 -10.70 -0.88
CA HIS A 70 -14.54 -10.08 -0.64
C HIS A 70 -13.42 -11.10 -0.41
N ILE A 71 -13.76 -12.38 -0.21
CA ILE A 71 -12.76 -13.46 -0.22
C ILE A 71 -12.52 -13.94 -1.66
N ASN A 72 -11.33 -13.61 -2.14
CA ASN A 72 -10.68 -14.15 -3.34
C ASN A 72 -9.39 -14.89 -2.95
N GLN A 73 -8.62 -15.37 -3.94
CA GLN A 73 -7.37 -16.11 -3.71
C GLN A 73 -6.25 -15.27 -3.06
N GLU A 74 -6.33 -13.94 -3.12
CA GLU A 74 -5.36 -12.99 -2.52
C GLU A 74 -5.72 -12.66 -1.06
N MET A 75 -7.03 -12.60 -0.75
CA MET A 75 -7.57 -12.34 0.58
C MET A 75 -7.69 -13.60 1.45
N PHE A 76 -7.77 -14.79 0.86
CA PHE A 76 -7.78 -16.06 1.61
C PHE A 76 -6.43 -16.30 2.30
N GLY A 77 -6.44 -16.40 3.63
CA GLY A 77 -5.26 -16.80 4.41
C GLY A 77 -5.30 -18.29 4.76
N SER A 78 -6.32 -18.70 5.53
CA SER A 78 -6.52 -20.10 5.90
C SER A 78 -7.99 -20.42 6.23
N TYR A 79 -8.32 -21.71 6.15
CA TYR A 79 -9.58 -22.23 6.68
C TYR A 79 -9.45 -22.51 8.18
N ILE A 80 -10.19 -21.74 8.99
CA ILE A 80 -10.47 -22.05 10.39
C ILE A 80 -11.55 -23.15 10.49
N VAL A 81 -12.49 -23.13 9.54
CA VAL A 81 -13.46 -24.20 9.29
C VAL A 81 -13.52 -24.41 7.79
N ALA A 82 -13.00 -25.54 7.31
CA ALA A 82 -12.97 -25.90 5.90
C ALA A 82 -14.38 -26.26 5.37
N PRO A 83 -14.67 -25.99 4.09
CA PRO A 83 -15.99 -26.21 3.51
C PRO A 83 -16.24 -27.67 3.12
N ASP A 84 -17.52 -28.06 3.12
CA ASP A 84 -17.96 -29.32 2.52
C ASP A 84 -17.89 -29.21 0.99
N THR A 85 -17.29 -30.20 0.34
CA THR A 85 -17.03 -30.20 -1.11
C THR A 85 -18.30 -30.20 -1.96
N ARG A 86 -19.45 -30.60 -1.40
CA ARG A 86 -20.77 -30.48 -2.07
C ARG A 86 -21.24 -29.03 -2.07
N ILE A 87 -21.01 -28.26 -1.01
CA ILE A 87 -21.31 -26.83 -1.00
C ILE A 87 -20.41 -26.11 -2.01
N LEU A 88 -19.11 -26.45 -2.09
CA LEU A 88 -18.21 -25.93 -3.12
C LEU A 88 -18.72 -26.20 -4.55
N LYS A 89 -19.22 -27.41 -4.83
CA LYS A 89 -19.86 -27.74 -6.12
C LYS A 89 -21.09 -26.90 -6.40
N ILE A 90 -21.95 -26.67 -5.40
CA ILE A 90 -23.14 -25.83 -5.54
C ILE A 90 -22.74 -24.38 -5.84
N ILE A 91 -21.79 -23.79 -5.10
CA ILE A 91 -21.33 -22.41 -5.38
C ILE A 91 -20.64 -22.31 -6.75
N LYS A 92 -19.84 -23.30 -7.15
CA LYS A 92 -19.25 -23.40 -8.51
C LYS A 92 -20.32 -23.44 -9.60
N ASN A 93 -21.39 -24.20 -9.41
CA ASN A 93 -22.38 -24.50 -10.46
C ASN A 93 -23.51 -23.46 -10.54
N PHE A 94 -23.86 -22.80 -9.42
CA PHE A 94 -24.98 -21.85 -9.34
C PHE A 94 -24.57 -20.37 -9.19
N GLY A 95 -23.30 -20.09 -8.87
CA GLY A 95 -22.75 -18.73 -8.70
C GLY A 95 -22.48 -18.36 -7.24
N LYS A 96 -21.70 -17.29 -7.02
CA LYS A 96 -21.42 -16.78 -5.67
C LYS A 96 -22.67 -16.25 -4.97
N SER A 97 -23.74 -15.90 -5.69
CA SER A 97 -24.98 -15.36 -5.11
C SER A 97 -25.68 -16.29 -4.11
N TYR A 98 -25.35 -17.58 -4.04
CA TYR A 98 -25.87 -18.50 -3.03
C TYR A 98 -25.16 -18.37 -1.67
N LEU A 99 -24.05 -17.65 -1.60
CA LEU A 99 -23.23 -17.45 -0.42
C LEU A 99 -23.52 -16.09 0.26
N ILE A 100 -23.18 -15.97 1.53
CA ILE A 100 -23.21 -14.74 2.33
C ILE A 100 -21.92 -14.68 3.13
N GLU A 101 -21.17 -13.57 3.03
CA GLU A 101 -19.94 -13.34 3.79
C GLU A 101 -20.17 -12.32 4.91
N ILE A 102 -19.92 -12.72 6.16
CA ILE A 102 -20.10 -11.89 7.36
C ILE A 102 -18.75 -11.72 8.05
N VAL A 103 -18.27 -10.50 8.15
CA VAL A 103 -17.04 -10.18 8.88
C VAL A 103 -17.30 -10.23 10.38
N VAL A 104 -16.45 -10.93 11.14
CA VAL A 104 -16.68 -11.24 12.56
C VAL A 104 -15.58 -10.64 13.43
N TYR A 105 -16.00 -9.87 14.43
CA TYR A 105 -15.14 -9.17 15.38
C TYR A 105 -15.35 -9.67 16.82
N ASP A 106 -14.45 -9.23 17.71
CA ASP A 106 -14.59 -9.33 19.17
C ASP A 106 -14.83 -10.77 19.68
N ASN A 107 -15.61 -10.91 20.75
CA ASN A 107 -15.95 -12.20 21.36
C ASN A 107 -16.73 -13.16 20.45
N HIS A 108 -17.26 -12.70 19.31
CA HIS A 108 -17.90 -13.56 18.32
C HIS A 108 -16.89 -14.40 17.52
N ILE A 109 -15.62 -13.98 17.42
CA ILE A 109 -14.52 -14.76 16.82
C ILE A 109 -14.39 -16.12 17.51
N GLU A 110 -14.43 -16.13 18.85
CA GLU A 110 -14.40 -17.35 19.66
C GLU A 110 -15.66 -18.21 19.55
N THR A 111 -16.72 -17.70 18.93
CA THR A 111 -17.90 -18.52 18.60
C THR A 111 -17.72 -19.20 17.24
N VAL A 112 -17.26 -18.48 16.22
CA VAL A 112 -17.10 -19.04 14.85
C VAL A 112 -16.00 -20.07 14.73
N LYS A 113 -14.89 -19.92 15.48
CA LYS A 113 -13.81 -20.93 15.59
C LYS A 113 -14.28 -22.32 16.06
N LYS A 114 -15.49 -22.43 16.61
CA LYS A 114 -16.02 -23.67 17.20
C LYS A 114 -17.10 -24.34 16.32
N LEU A 115 -17.49 -23.70 15.22
CA LEU A 115 -18.46 -24.21 14.24
C LEU A 115 -17.84 -25.29 13.34
N LYS A 116 -18.68 -25.99 12.58
CA LYS A 116 -18.31 -26.89 11.49
C LYS A 116 -19.05 -26.51 10.21
N SER A 117 -18.48 -26.83 9.05
CA SER A 117 -19.27 -26.85 7.81
C SER A 117 -20.46 -27.80 7.99
N LEU A 118 -21.59 -27.49 7.33
CA LEU A 118 -22.90 -28.11 7.50
C LEU A 118 -23.66 -27.75 8.81
N ASP A 119 -23.03 -27.13 9.83
CA ASP A 119 -23.78 -26.65 11.00
C ASP A 119 -24.85 -25.65 10.57
N PHE A 120 -26.06 -25.78 11.10
CA PHE A 120 -27.08 -24.75 10.96
C PHE A 120 -26.92 -23.71 12.08
N VAL A 121 -26.88 -22.44 11.72
CA VAL A 121 -26.64 -21.33 12.65
C VAL A 121 -27.76 -20.30 12.58
N ALA A 122 -28.18 -19.81 13.74
CA ALA A 122 -28.96 -18.60 13.90
C ALA A 122 -28.02 -17.47 14.30
N ILE A 123 -28.03 -16.37 13.53
CA ILE A 123 -27.18 -15.20 13.72
C ILE A 123 -28.10 -13.99 13.94
N LYS A 124 -27.98 -13.31 15.09
CA LYS A 124 -28.88 -12.22 15.49
C LYS A 124 -28.18 -10.87 15.41
N ASN A 125 -28.88 -9.89 14.83
CA ASN A 125 -28.46 -8.50 14.64
C ASN A 125 -27.10 -8.33 13.92
N VAL A 126 -26.96 -8.99 12.76
CA VAL A 126 -25.90 -8.71 11.77
C VAL A 126 -26.13 -7.33 11.18
N HIS A 127 -25.09 -6.49 11.16
CA HIS A 127 -25.14 -5.15 10.62
C HIS A 127 -24.75 -5.16 9.14
N ALA A 128 -25.69 -4.86 8.25
CA ALA A 128 -25.42 -4.78 6.81
C ALA A 128 -25.61 -3.34 6.33
N TYR A 129 -24.55 -2.76 5.76
CA TYR A 129 -24.52 -1.37 5.30
C TYR A 129 -23.85 -1.25 3.93
N ASN A 130 -24.36 -0.33 3.12
CA ASN A 130 -23.76 0.06 1.84
C ASN A 130 -22.85 1.28 2.04
N ARG A 131 -21.62 1.23 1.49
CA ARG A 131 -20.75 2.40 1.28
C ARG A 131 -20.29 2.42 -0.17
N GLU A 132 -20.70 3.43 -0.93
CA GLU A 132 -20.03 3.85 -2.19
C GLU A 132 -19.76 2.69 -3.19
N ASN A 133 -20.75 1.81 -3.36
CA ASN A 133 -20.75 0.58 -4.19
C ASN A 133 -20.12 -0.67 -3.56
N TYR A 134 -19.92 -0.70 -2.24
CA TYR A 134 -19.52 -1.89 -1.49
C TYR A 134 -20.60 -2.33 -0.52
N LEU A 135 -20.87 -3.64 -0.51
CA LEU A 135 -21.89 -4.28 0.31
C LEU A 135 -21.21 -5.20 1.33
N THR A 136 -21.30 -4.82 2.60
CA THR A 136 -20.59 -5.52 3.69
C THR A 136 -21.55 -5.87 4.82
N MET A 137 -21.47 -7.11 5.29
CA MET A 137 -22.18 -7.60 6.47
C MET A 137 -21.17 -7.82 7.61
N THR A 138 -21.47 -7.30 8.80
CA THR A 138 -20.57 -7.33 9.95
C THR A 138 -21.28 -7.80 11.22
N LEU A 139 -20.59 -8.58 12.05
CA LEU A 139 -21.02 -8.95 13.39
C LEU A 139 -19.93 -8.55 14.39
N HIS A 140 -20.20 -7.48 15.13
CA HIS A 140 -19.29 -6.91 16.12
C HIS A 140 -20.01 -6.67 17.45
N GLY A 141 -19.24 -6.65 18.53
CA GLY A 141 -19.71 -6.32 19.87
C GLY A 141 -20.11 -4.85 19.98
N GLY A 142 -21.03 -4.56 20.91
CA GLY A 142 -21.46 -3.20 21.20
C GLY A 142 -22.28 -3.13 22.49
N ASN A 143 -21.80 -2.31 23.43
CA ASN A 143 -22.39 -1.91 24.72
C ASN A 143 -23.65 -2.66 25.20
N GLY A 144 -23.51 -3.94 25.52
CA GLY A 144 -24.40 -4.75 26.38
C GLY A 144 -25.86 -5.03 25.93
N GLY A 145 -26.49 -4.17 25.13
CA GLY A 145 -27.96 -4.11 25.02
C GLY A 145 -28.60 -4.78 23.80
N PHE A 146 -27.83 -5.22 22.79
CA PHE A 146 -28.37 -5.56 21.47
C PHE A 146 -28.59 -7.06 21.19
N ASP A 147 -28.38 -7.95 22.16
CA ASP A 147 -28.52 -9.43 22.03
C ASP A 147 -27.91 -10.01 20.74
N ARG A 148 -26.72 -9.52 20.36
CA ARG A 148 -25.96 -9.98 19.18
C ARG A 148 -25.31 -11.32 19.46
N GLY A 149 -25.25 -12.20 18.45
CA GLY A 149 -24.55 -13.46 18.58
C GLY A 149 -24.84 -14.49 17.50
N ILE A 150 -24.20 -15.65 17.66
CA ILE A 150 -24.31 -16.82 16.79
C ILE A 150 -24.61 -18.02 17.69
N TRP A 151 -25.60 -18.83 17.31
CA TRP A 151 -25.97 -20.06 18.03
C TRP A 151 -26.25 -21.18 17.03
N VAL A 152 -25.76 -22.39 17.33
CA VAL A 152 -26.11 -23.58 16.54
C VAL A 152 -27.58 -23.97 16.77
N VAL A 153 -28.27 -24.23 15.67
CA VAL A 153 -29.66 -24.69 15.62
C VAL A 153 -29.67 -26.22 15.70
N PRO A 154 -30.34 -26.83 16.70
CA PRO A 154 -30.45 -28.28 16.79
C PRO A 154 -31.18 -28.86 15.57
N GLU A 155 -30.67 -29.97 15.03
CA GLU A 155 -31.33 -30.69 13.93
C GLU A 155 -32.76 -31.17 14.28
N THR A 156 -33.06 -31.32 15.57
CA THR A 156 -34.37 -31.68 16.11
C THR A 156 -35.31 -30.49 16.27
N SER A 157 -34.98 -29.30 15.76
CA SER A 157 -35.83 -28.13 15.87
C SER A 157 -37.06 -28.23 14.96
N GLU A 158 -38.26 -28.08 15.54
CA GLU A 158 -39.53 -28.14 14.81
C GLU A 158 -39.91 -26.82 14.12
N ASN A 159 -39.03 -25.79 14.14
CA ASN A 159 -39.33 -24.51 13.48
C ASN A 159 -39.54 -24.69 11.97
N LEU A 160 -40.76 -24.41 11.50
CA LEU A 160 -41.20 -24.71 10.13
C LEU A 160 -40.40 -23.97 9.04
N ASN A 161 -39.96 -22.74 9.29
CA ASN A 161 -39.18 -21.98 8.31
C ASN A 161 -37.73 -22.47 8.23
N PHE A 162 -37.12 -22.79 9.37
CA PHE A 162 -35.84 -23.49 9.42
C PHE A 162 -35.90 -24.82 8.67
N GLN A 163 -36.93 -25.64 8.89
CA GLN A 163 -37.07 -26.92 8.21
C GLN A 163 -37.29 -26.77 6.69
N LYS A 164 -37.99 -25.72 6.22
CA LYS A 164 -38.08 -25.38 4.78
C LYS A 164 -36.71 -25.03 4.19
N MET A 165 -35.96 -24.13 4.82
CA MET A 165 -34.61 -23.74 4.36
C MET A 165 -33.64 -24.94 4.41
N ARG A 166 -33.72 -25.78 5.45
CA ARG A 166 -32.96 -27.03 5.58
C ARG A 166 -33.29 -28.00 4.44
N ALA A 167 -34.57 -28.15 4.08
CA ALA A 167 -34.98 -28.99 2.96
C ALA A 167 -34.41 -28.49 1.61
N ALA A 168 -34.37 -27.16 1.41
CA ALA A 168 -33.74 -26.55 0.23
C ALA A 168 -32.22 -26.85 0.17
N CYS A 169 -31.49 -26.61 1.27
CA CYS A 169 -30.07 -26.95 1.39
C CYS A 169 -29.83 -28.44 1.08
N ASN A 170 -30.59 -29.33 1.72
CA ASN A 170 -30.48 -30.78 1.53
C ASN A 170 -30.77 -31.20 0.09
N SER A 171 -31.75 -30.60 -0.58
CA SER A 171 -32.11 -30.95 -1.97
C SER A 171 -30.97 -30.65 -2.95
N LEU A 172 -30.27 -29.52 -2.77
CA LEU A 172 -29.08 -29.17 -3.57
C LEU A 172 -27.85 -30.02 -3.18
N LEU A 173 -27.65 -30.33 -1.90
CA LEU A 173 -26.57 -31.24 -1.46
C LEU A 173 -26.72 -32.66 -2.04
N MET A 174 -27.96 -33.10 -2.31
CA MET A 174 -28.25 -34.38 -2.96
C MET A 174 -28.02 -34.33 -4.47
N SER A 175 -28.30 -33.21 -5.15
CA SER A 175 -28.13 -33.10 -6.61
C SER A 175 -26.68 -33.18 -7.07
N VAL A 176 -25.72 -32.75 -6.23
CA VAL A 176 -24.28 -32.86 -6.46
C VAL A 176 -23.62 -34.07 -5.78
N GLN A 177 -24.38 -34.96 -5.14
CA GLN A 177 -23.80 -36.05 -4.33
C GLN A 177 -22.98 -37.05 -5.16
N ASN A 178 -23.38 -37.30 -6.41
CA ASN A 178 -22.73 -38.23 -7.33
C ASN A 178 -21.87 -37.53 -8.40
N ASP A 179 -21.64 -36.22 -8.25
CA ASP A 179 -20.78 -35.43 -9.14
C ASP A 179 -19.32 -35.85 -8.93
N PRO A 180 -18.58 -36.30 -9.97
CA PRO A 180 -17.21 -36.77 -9.83
C PRO A 180 -16.15 -35.66 -9.73
N ASP A 181 -16.49 -34.38 -9.94
CA ASP A 181 -15.50 -33.31 -9.93
C ASP A 181 -14.78 -33.21 -8.57
N ASN A 182 -13.46 -33.00 -8.59
CA ASN A 182 -12.74 -32.57 -7.41
C ASN A 182 -12.69 -31.03 -7.39
N VAL A 183 -13.51 -30.41 -6.54
CA VAL A 183 -13.62 -28.95 -6.46
C VAL A 183 -12.91 -28.44 -5.20
N GLN A 184 -11.91 -27.59 -5.42
CA GLN A 184 -11.17 -26.88 -4.40
C GLN A 184 -11.22 -25.37 -4.72
N GLU A 185 -11.58 -24.55 -3.73
CA GLU A 185 -11.73 -23.09 -3.90
C GLU A 185 -10.38 -22.35 -3.84
N PHE A 186 -9.49 -22.80 -2.95
CA PHE A 186 -8.13 -22.27 -2.72
C PHE A 186 -7.20 -23.46 -2.43
N GLY A 187 -5.99 -23.49 -3.01
CA GLY A 187 -5.16 -24.70 -3.24
C GLY A 187 -4.61 -25.48 -2.03
N ASN A 188 -4.06 -26.68 -2.30
CA ASN A 188 -3.68 -27.71 -1.32
C ASN A 188 -2.16 -27.98 -1.23
N SER A 189 -1.71 -28.35 -0.02
CA SER A 189 -0.65 -29.36 0.18
C SER A 189 -1.00 -30.23 1.39
N ASN A 190 -0.53 -31.48 1.40
CA ASN A 190 -1.06 -32.56 2.24
C ASN A 190 -1.03 -32.30 3.76
N SER A 191 -2.00 -32.87 4.45
CA SER A 191 -2.02 -33.04 5.91
C SER A 191 -0.94 -34.01 6.39
N ASP A 192 -0.21 -33.62 7.43
CA ASP A 192 0.17 -34.50 8.55
C ASP A 192 0.37 -33.65 9.81
N GLU A 193 0.10 -34.22 10.99
CA GLU A 193 0.04 -33.47 12.25
C GLU A 193 1.44 -33.25 12.87
N ALA A 194 2.04 -32.10 12.58
CA ALA A 194 3.14 -31.53 13.38
C ALA A 194 2.96 -30.01 13.52
N GLY A 195 3.39 -29.45 14.65
CA GLY A 195 3.16 -28.04 14.98
C GLY A 195 3.89 -27.10 14.03
N PHE A 196 3.15 -26.29 13.28
CA PHE A 196 3.71 -25.21 12.48
C PHE A 196 3.97 -23.98 13.34
N ASP A 197 5.23 -23.82 13.75
CA ASP A 197 5.84 -22.50 13.71
C ASP A 197 5.61 -21.93 12.30
N VAL A 198 5.12 -20.69 12.21
CA VAL A 198 4.97 -20.03 10.90
C VAL A 198 6.37 -19.90 10.30
N PRO A 199 6.64 -20.45 9.11
CA PRO A 199 7.90 -20.22 8.44
C PRO A 199 7.94 -18.76 8.00
N VAL A 200 8.50 -17.91 8.86
CA VAL A 200 9.13 -16.68 8.41
C VAL A 200 10.13 -17.10 7.35
N ILE A 201 9.82 -16.79 6.08
CA ILE A 201 10.81 -16.83 5.02
C ILE A 201 11.79 -15.70 5.35
N GLN A 202 12.77 -16.01 6.19
CA GLN A 202 14.02 -15.26 6.22
C GLN A 202 14.46 -15.15 4.77
N ARG A 203 14.80 -13.93 4.31
CA ARG A 203 15.48 -13.72 3.02
C ARG A 203 16.51 -14.83 2.87
N ASN A 204 16.36 -15.69 1.86
CA ASN A 204 17.15 -16.92 1.74
C ASN A 204 18.63 -16.58 1.96
N PRO A 205 19.29 -17.00 3.08
CA PRO A 205 20.57 -16.41 3.54
C PRO A 205 21.81 -16.83 2.72
N LYS A 206 21.64 -16.83 1.40
CA LYS A 206 22.49 -17.37 0.34
C LYS A 206 22.32 -16.63 -0.99
N GLU A 207 21.28 -15.81 -1.19
CA GLU A 207 21.31 -14.78 -2.25
C GLU A 207 22.13 -13.58 -1.77
N ASP A 208 23.43 -13.82 -1.61
CA ASP A 208 24.38 -12.76 -1.24
C ASP A 208 24.67 -11.80 -2.40
N GLN A 209 24.12 -12.01 -3.59
CA GLN A 209 24.40 -11.19 -4.78
C GLN A 209 23.28 -10.21 -5.13
N ILE A 210 23.61 -8.92 -5.17
CA ILE A 210 22.69 -7.81 -5.48
C ILE A 210 23.23 -6.94 -6.61
N ALA A 211 22.34 -6.42 -7.45
CA ALA A 211 22.64 -5.40 -8.45
C ALA A 211 22.17 -4.02 -7.94
N LYS A 212 22.82 -2.96 -8.43
CA LYS A 212 22.50 -1.57 -8.06
C LYS A 212 21.35 -1.02 -8.88
N ALA A 213 20.63 -0.08 -8.28
CA ALA A 213 19.63 0.75 -8.94
C ALA A 213 20.20 1.49 -10.16
N CYS A 214 19.43 1.55 -11.25
CA CYS A 214 19.76 2.23 -12.49
C CYS A 214 19.41 3.74 -12.44
N ASN A 215 19.73 4.41 -11.32
CA ASN A 215 19.32 5.78 -10.98
C ASN A 215 19.96 6.92 -11.80
N LYS A 216 20.53 6.59 -12.96
CA LYS A 216 21.18 7.54 -13.90
C LYS A 216 20.76 7.16 -15.31
N ILE A 217 19.52 7.50 -15.65
CA ILE A 217 18.92 7.15 -16.93
C ILE A 217 19.56 8.02 -18.01
N VAL A 218 20.42 7.41 -18.82
CA VAL A 218 21.01 8.01 -20.01
C VAL A 218 20.77 7.05 -21.18
N ILE A 219 20.09 7.56 -22.21
CA ILE A 219 19.68 6.80 -23.40
C ILE A 219 20.64 7.20 -24.53
N GLY A 220 21.62 6.34 -24.78
CA GLY A 220 22.73 6.60 -25.70
C GLY A 220 23.65 7.69 -25.17
N ASP A 221 23.90 8.72 -25.98
CA ASP A 221 24.54 9.97 -25.55
C ASP A 221 23.64 11.21 -25.71
N GLN A 222 22.40 11.05 -26.21
CA GLN A 222 21.52 12.16 -26.61
C GLN A 222 20.51 12.58 -25.53
N ILE A 223 19.98 11.63 -24.78
CA ILE A 223 18.83 11.82 -23.88
C ILE A 223 19.21 11.41 -22.46
N SER A 224 18.74 12.15 -21.46
CA SER A 224 18.81 11.76 -20.05
C SER A 224 17.48 12.03 -19.34
N VAL A 225 17.17 11.22 -18.33
CA VAL A 225 15.97 11.36 -17.49
C VAL A 225 16.42 11.42 -16.03
N ASP A 226 15.92 12.43 -15.31
CA ASP A 226 16.22 12.72 -13.90
C ASP A 226 17.72 12.84 -13.55
N TYR A 227 18.56 13.18 -14.55
CA TYR A 227 20.01 13.21 -14.42
C TYR A 227 20.63 14.49 -15.01
N PHE A 228 20.80 15.51 -14.16
CA PHE A 228 21.15 16.88 -14.57
C PHE A 228 22.61 17.23 -14.23
N VAL A 229 23.55 16.85 -15.10
CA VAL A 229 24.98 17.16 -14.94
C VAL A 229 25.44 18.16 -15.99
N LYS A 230 26.11 19.23 -15.56
CA LYS A 230 26.55 20.37 -16.42
C LYS A 230 27.62 20.02 -17.46
N SER A 231 28.24 18.86 -17.33
CA SER A 231 29.19 18.28 -18.28
C SER A 231 28.58 17.09 -19.04
N SER A 232 27.25 16.98 -19.07
CA SER A 232 26.58 15.97 -19.89
C SER A 232 26.79 16.27 -21.37
N LYS A 233 26.75 15.21 -22.18
CA LYS A 233 26.75 15.31 -23.65
C LYS A 233 25.33 15.27 -24.23
N CYS A 234 24.33 14.97 -23.40
CA CYS A 234 22.94 14.92 -23.83
C CYS A 234 22.47 16.30 -24.32
N ASN A 235 21.73 16.29 -25.42
CA ASN A 235 21.06 17.46 -25.95
C ASN A 235 19.67 17.65 -25.29
N TYR A 236 19.13 16.57 -24.71
CA TYR A 236 17.79 16.51 -24.14
C TYR A 236 17.81 15.97 -22.71
N HIS A 237 17.16 16.70 -21.78
CA HIS A 237 17.03 16.29 -20.38
C HIS A 237 15.55 16.33 -19.98
N PHE A 238 15.06 15.24 -19.42
CA PHE A 238 13.67 15.09 -19.00
C PHE A 238 13.60 14.98 -17.47
N LEU A 239 12.65 15.69 -16.85
CA LEU A 239 12.36 15.62 -15.42
C LEU A 239 10.98 14.99 -15.24
N THR A 240 10.90 13.83 -14.59
CA THR A 240 9.65 13.09 -14.36
C THR A 240 8.75 13.82 -13.38
N HIS A 241 9.31 14.36 -12.30
CA HIS A 241 8.57 15.06 -11.25
C HIS A 241 9.48 15.96 -10.41
N ALA A 242 8.90 16.77 -9.51
CA ALA A 242 9.63 17.81 -8.77
C ALA A 242 9.97 17.41 -7.31
N HIS A 243 10.47 16.19 -7.08
CA HIS A 243 11.14 15.87 -5.81
C HIS A 243 12.63 16.26 -5.83
N THR A 244 13.18 16.47 -4.64
CA THR A 244 14.44 17.18 -4.43
C THR A 244 15.65 16.43 -4.98
N ASP A 245 15.56 15.10 -4.98
CA ASP A 245 16.55 14.16 -5.47
C ASP A 245 16.52 13.98 -6.99
N HIS A 246 15.33 13.89 -7.59
CA HIS A 246 15.17 13.92 -9.05
C HIS A 246 15.61 15.27 -9.65
N CYS A 247 15.42 16.39 -8.93
CA CYS A 247 15.92 17.71 -9.34
C CYS A 247 17.43 17.94 -9.15
N ARG A 248 18.22 16.97 -8.66
CA ARG A 248 19.65 17.15 -8.33
C ARG A 248 20.47 17.61 -9.54
N GLY A 249 20.95 18.85 -9.46
CA GLY A 249 21.83 19.47 -10.46
C GLY A 249 21.16 20.50 -11.37
N ILE A 250 19.83 20.62 -11.32
CA ILE A 250 19.08 21.79 -11.82
C ILE A 250 19.42 23.00 -10.95
N ASN A 251 19.63 24.16 -11.60
CA ASN A 251 19.91 25.49 -11.03
C ASN A 251 20.03 26.47 -12.21
N ALA A 252 20.02 27.78 -11.94
CA ALA A 252 20.13 28.85 -12.93
C ALA A 252 21.47 28.87 -13.71
N LYS A 253 22.39 27.94 -13.39
CA LYS A 253 23.67 27.72 -14.05
C LYS A 253 23.79 26.31 -14.67
N PHE A 254 22.69 25.59 -14.86
CA PHE A 254 22.64 24.36 -15.66
C PHE A 254 22.36 24.76 -17.13
N PRO A 255 23.25 24.41 -18.09
CA PRO A 255 23.27 25.07 -19.40
C PRO A 255 22.34 24.45 -20.46
N HIS A 256 21.50 23.47 -20.08
CA HIS A 256 20.64 22.74 -21.02
C HIS A 256 19.16 22.90 -20.67
N LYS A 257 18.31 22.53 -21.63
CA LYS A 257 16.85 22.54 -21.53
C LYS A 257 16.34 21.36 -20.69
N VAL A 258 15.35 21.62 -19.84
CA VAL A 258 14.66 20.64 -19.00
C VAL A 258 13.21 20.51 -19.46
N TYR A 259 12.86 19.35 -19.98
CA TYR A 259 11.52 19.00 -20.46
C TYR A 259 10.75 18.26 -19.35
N CYS A 260 9.55 18.72 -19.02
CA CYS A 260 8.78 18.20 -17.86
C CYS A 260 7.28 18.41 -18.06
N SER A 261 6.44 17.95 -17.12
CA SER A 261 5.00 18.27 -17.16
C SER A 261 4.76 19.78 -16.94
N LYS A 262 3.59 20.28 -17.39
CA LYS A 262 3.12 21.64 -17.05
C LYS A 262 3.13 21.91 -15.54
N GLU A 263 2.70 20.94 -14.75
CA GLU A 263 2.56 21.05 -13.31
C GLU A 263 3.94 21.15 -12.64
N THR A 264 4.90 20.32 -13.05
CA THR A 264 6.31 20.43 -12.65
C THR A 264 6.91 21.77 -13.05
N ALA A 265 6.66 22.25 -14.28
CA ALA A 265 7.18 23.53 -14.74
C ALA A 265 6.71 24.73 -13.90
N LYS A 266 5.46 24.73 -13.41
CA LYS A 266 4.92 25.79 -12.52
C LYS A 266 5.66 25.88 -11.19
N ILE A 267 6.11 24.75 -10.64
CA ILE A 267 6.65 24.66 -9.27
C ILE A 267 8.18 24.52 -9.20
N LEU A 268 8.87 24.26 -10.31
CA LEU A 268 10.30 23.93 -10.29
C LEU A 268 11.16 25.02 -9.63
N ASN A 269 10.85 26.31 -9.86
CA ASN A 269 11.49 27.43 -9.17
C ASN A 269 11.29 27.41 -7.64
N LEU A 270 10.11 26.97 -7.17
CA LEU A 270 9.81 26.85 -5.73
C LEU A 270 10.54 25.66 -5.11
N VAL A 271 10.65 24.55 -5.85
CA VAL A 271 11.31 23.31 -5.41
C VAL A 271 12.83 23.47 -5.39
N VAL A 272 13.43 24.10 -6.40
CA VAL A 272 14.88 24.36 -6.48
C VAL A 272 15.30 25.52 -5.56
N GLY A 273 14.38 26.45 -5.24
CA GLY A 273 14.61 27.54 -4.29
C GLY A 273 15.28 28.78 -4.87
N GLU A 274 15.50 28.83 -6.18
CA GLU A 274 16.00 30.00 -6.92
C GLU A 274 15.27 30.17 -8.27
N PRO A 275 15.23 31.38 -8.85
CA PRO A 275 14.64 31.60 -10.17
C PRO A 275 15.49 30.97 -11.28
N LEU A 276 14.90 30.06 -12.04
CA LEU A 276 15.49 29.49 -13.25
C LEU A 276 15.18 30.37 -14.48
N PRO A 277 16.06 30.41 -15.51
CA PRO A 277 15.79 31.15 -16.76
C PRO A 277 14.53 30.65 -17.49
N GLU A 278 13.81 31.57 -18.15
CA GLU A 278 12.54 31.27 -18.82
C GLU A 278 12.69 30.24 -19.96
N ASP A 279 13.72 30.39 -20.81
CA ASP A 279 14.08 29.46 -21.90
C ASP A 279 14.64 28.09 -21.43
N MET A 280 14.76 27.86 -20.11
CA MET A 280 15.30 26.62 -19.56
C MET A 280 14.24 25.53 -19.41
N ILE A 281 13.01 25.91 -19.05
CA ILE A 281 11.94 24.96 -18.66
C ILE A 281 10.95 24.82 -19.81
N HIS A 282 10.82 23.60 -20.34
CA HIS A 282 9.90 23.30 -21.44
C HIS A 282 8.76 22.38 -20.97
N PRO A 283 7.56 22.94 -20.69
CA PRO A 283 6.41 22.15 -20.30
C PRO A 283 5.85 21.33 -21.48
N LEU A 284 5.55 20.08 -21.20
CA LEU A 284 4.88 19.12 -22.09
C LEU A 284 3.44 18.91 -21.63
N GLU A 285 2.52 18.84 -22.61
CA GLU A 285 1.14 18.40 -22.40
C GLU A 285 1.07 16.88 -22.19
N LEU A 286 0.23 16.42 -21.27
CA LEU A 286 -0.01 14.99 -21.06
C LEU A 286 -0.67 14.35 -22.29
N ASN A 287 -0.23 13.15 -22.61
CA ASN A 287 -0.77 12.26 -23.65
C ASN A 287 -0.66 12.82 -25.09
N ILE A 288 0.18 13.84 -25.31
CA ILE A 288 0.50 14.40 -26.63
C ILE A 288 1.95 14.03 -27.01
N PRO A 289 2.20 13.48 -28.20
CA PRO A 289 3.56 13.16 -28.66
C PRO A 289 4.29 14.40 -29.14
N TYR A 290 5.38 14.76 -28.46
CA TYR A 290 6.29 15.85 -28.83
C TYR A 290 7.42 15.31 -29.70
N LYS A 291 7.63 15.94 -30.87
CA LYS A 291 8.66 15.54 -31.83
C LYS A 291 9.95 16.32 -31.62
N PHE A 292 11.05 15.59 -31.71
CA PHE A 292 12.43 16.03 -31.72
C PHE A 292 13.10 15.50 -33.00
N ASP A 293 14.38 15.82 -33.25
CA ASP A 293 15.03 15.61 -34.55
C ASP A 293 14.85 14.20 -35.14
N ASN A 294 15.06 13.16 -34.32
CA ASN A 294 14.97 11.75 -34.73
C ASN A 294 14.20 10.87 -33.73
N PHE A 295 13.42 11.46 -32.83
CA PHE A 295 12.56 10.74 -31.88
C PHE A 295 11.31 11.54 -31.51
N GLN A 296 10.36 10.90 -30.84
CA GLN A 296 9.28 11.56 -30.12
C GLN A 296 9.23 11.09 -28.66
N VAL A 297 8.67 11.93 -27.79
CA VAL A 297 8.32 11.56 -26.42
C VAL A 297 6.87 11.89 -26.13
N THR A 298 6.19 11.05 -25.37
CA THR A 298 4.87 11.35 -24.79
C THR A 298 4.96 11.26 -23.28
N ALA A 299 4.54 12.33 -22.59
CA ALA A 299 4.39 12.32 -21.13
C ALA A 299 3.03 11.72 -20.75
N ILE A 300 3.00 10.75 -19.85
CA ILE A 300 1.80 10.09 -19.32
C ILE A 300 1.76 10.35 -17.81
N ASP A 301 0.59 10.58 -17.22
CA ASP A 301 0.48 10.69 -15.75
C ASP A 301 1.05 9.44 -15.05
N ALA A 302 1.90 9.62 -14.03
CA ALA A 302 2.50 8.54 -13.24
C ALA A 302 1.74 8.25 -11.93
N ASN A 303 0.73 9.07 -11.59
CA ASN A 303 -0.13 8.88 -10.42
C ASN A 303 0.59 8.86 -9.05
N HIS A 304 1.83 9.38 -8.99
CA HIS A 304 2.63 9.57 -7.79
C HIS A 304 2.29 10.90 -7.08
N CYS A 305 2.92 12.01 -7.47
CA CYS A 305 2.61 13.35 -6.97
C CYS A 305 2.05 14.24 -8.09
N PRO A 306 1.46 15.42 -7.78
CA PRO A 306 0.96 16.32 -8.81
C PRO A 306 2.05 16.71 -9.82
N GLY A 307 1.80 16.41 -11.10
CA GLY A 307 2.75 16.64 -12.19
C GLY A 307 3.78 15.53 -12.43
N ALA A 308 3.76 14.43 -11.67
CA ALA A 308 4.64 13.29 -11.95
C ALA A 308 4.24 12.57 -13.24
N VAL A 309 5.22 12.31 -14.12
CA VAL A 309 4.99 11.70 -15.43
C VAL A 309 5.95 10.56 -15.76
N MET A 310 5.37 9.52 -16.36
CA MET A 310 6.10 8.53 -17.13
C MET A 310 6.41 9.11 -18.52
N PHE A 311 7.55 8.74 -19.12
CA PHE A 311 7.90 9.11 -20.49
C PHE A 311 7.94 7.87 -21.40
N VAL A 312 7.22 7.94 -22.51
CA VAL A 312 7.31 6.96 -23.61
C VAL A 312 8.13 7.57 -24.74
N PHE A 313 9.32 7.03 -25.00
CA PHE A 313 10.23 7.45 -26.08
C PHE A 313 10.12 6.49 -27.29
N GLN A 314 10.03 7.04 -28.50
CA GLN A 314 9.86 6.26 -29.74
C GLN A 314 10.57 6.91 -30.94
N GLY A 315 10.85 6.12 -31.98
CA GLY A 315 11.32 6.60 -33.28
C GLY A 315 12.80 6.31 -33.55
N PRO A 316 13.32 6.66 -34.75
CA PRO A 316 14.55 6.10 -35.31
C PRO A 316 15.77 6.11 -34.38
N LEU A 317 16.00 7.21 -33.64
CA LEU A 317 17.11 7.32 -32.68
C LEU A 317 16.97 6.34 -31.49
N ILE A 318 15.75 6.11 -31.03
CA ILE A 318 15.44 5.18 -29.92
C ILE A 318 15.52 3.74 -30.44
N ASP A 319 15.06 3.51 -31.66
CA ASP A 319 15.16 2.21 -32.33
C ASP A 319 16.63 1.83 -32.59
N GLU A 320 17.50 2.80 -32.92
CA GLU A 320 18.96 2.63 -33.06
C GLU A 320 19.66 2.38 -31.71
N ILE A 321 19.37 3.18 -30.67
CA ILE A 321 20.03 3.11 -29.36
C ILE A 321 19.56 1.91 -28.50
N ALA A 322 18.33 1.43 -28.72
CA ALA A 322 17.70 0.44 -27.85
C ALA A 322 16.99 -0.73 -28.55
N GLY A 323 16.87 -0.73 -29.88
CA GLY A 323 16.15 -1.81 -30.59
C GLY A 323 14.64 -1.79 -30.36
N GLY A 324 14.08 -0.62 -30.09
CA GLY A 324 12.63 -0.35 -29.97
C GLY A 324 12.28 0.72 -28.93
N PRO A 325 10.99 1.05 -28.76
CA PRO A 325 10.48 2.04 -27.80
C PRO A 325 10.91 1.84 -26.34
N ILE A 326 11.10 2.94 -25.61
CA ILE A 326 11.46 2.93 -24.18
C ILE A 326 10.31 3.52 -23.35
N LEU A 327 10.03 2.91 -22.19
CA LEU A 327 9.22 3.49 -21.12
C LEU A 327 10.14 3.85 -19.95
N CYS A 328 10.03 5.07 -19.43
CA CYS A 328 10.57 5.44 -18.12
C CYS A 328 9.39 5.76 -17.21
N THR A 329 9.19 5.04 -16.11
CA THR A 329 8.07 5.33 -15.20
C THR A 329 8.27 6.62 -14.42
N GLY A 330 9.52 6.95 -14.08
CA GLY A 330 9.77 7.79 -12.90
C GLY A 330 9.19 7.10 -11.66
N ASP A 331 8.95 7.87 -10.60
CA ASP A 331 8.23 7.36 -9.44
C ASP A 331 6.73 7.34 -9.73
N PHE A 332 6.08 6.20 -9.43
CA PHE A 332 4.74 5.90 -9.93
C PHE A 332 3.92 4.99 -9.02
N ARG A 333 2.58 5.11 -9.07
CA ARG A 333 1.68 4.15 -8.41
C ARG A 333 0.70 3.49 -9.37
N ALA A 334 0.95 2.21 -9.67
CA ALA A 334 0.11 1.33 -10.49
C ALA A 334 -1.15 0.80 -9.77
N GLU A 335 -1.83 1.68 -9.03
CA GLU A 335 -3.07 1.36 -8.32
C GLU A 335 -4.17 0.92 -9.30
N ALA A 336 -4.97 -0.09 -8.93
CA ALA A 336 -5.98 -0.67 -9.81
C ALA A 336 -7.04 0.34 -10.31
N SER A 337 -7.28 1.43 -9.58
CA SER A 337 -8.17 2.51 -10.04
C SER A 337 -7.57 3.34 -11.19
N TYR A 338 -6.25 3.55 -11.17
CA TYR A 338 -5.45 4.19 -12.21
C TYR A 338 -5.21 3.28 -13.41
N MET A 339 -4.89 1.99 -13.21
CA MET A 339 -4.54 1.07 -14.30
C MET A 339 -5.62 0.92 -15.38
N ARG A 340 -6.91 1.10 -15.03
CA ARG A 340 -8.03 1.15 -15.99
C ARG A 340 -7.86 2.22 -17.07
N GLN A 341 -7.04 3.25 -16.89
CA GLN A 341 -6.83 4.25 -17.94
C GLN A 341 -6.16 3.67 -19.19
N PHE A 342 -5.29 2.65 -19.05
CA PHE A 342 -4.68 1.94 -20.17
C PHE A 342 -5.65 0.96 -20.87
N GLU A 343 -6.83 0.73 -20.29
CA GLU A 343 -7.90 -0.05 -20.92
C GLU A 343 -8.77 0.85 -21.81
N ASN A 344 -8.89 2.14 -21.49
CA ASN A 344 -9.63 3.15 -22.25
C ASN A 344 -8.95 3.54 -23.58
N GLU A 345 -9.76 3.93 -24.56
CA GLU A 345 -9.32 4.30 -25.94
C GLU A 345 -8.22 5.37 -26.02
N LYS A 346 -8.09 6.24 -25.01
CA LYS A 346 -7.11 7.33 -25.00
C LYS A 346 -5.66 6.87 -24.72
N LEU A 347 -5.49 5.78 -23.98
CA LEU A 347 -4.19 5.27 -23.53
C LEU A 347 -3.99 3.77 -23.76
N SER A 348 -4.93 3.12 -24.45
CA SER A 348 -4.78 1.75 -24.95
C SER A 348 -3.48 1.54 -25.71
N TRP A 349 -3.12 2.47 -26.59
CA TRP A 349 -1.89 2.43 -27.39
C TRP A 349 -0.60 2.23 -26.57
N VAL A 350 -0.58 2.66 -25.30
CA VAL A 350 0.59 2.53 -24.42
C VAL A 350 0.87 1.05 -24.08
N LYS A 351 -0.17 0.21 -23.95
CA LYS A 351 -0.03 -1.24 -23.64
C LYS A 351 0.25 -2.10 -24.88
N ASP A 352 -0.03 -1.56 -26.06
CA ASP A 352 0.03 -2.27 -27.34
C ASP A 352 1.41 -2.13 -27.98
N ILE A 353 2.27 -1.23 -27.46
CA ILE A 353 3.70 -1.13 -27.76
C ILE A 353 4.46 -2.36 -27.27
N ASP A 354 5.39 -2.84 -28.10
CA ASP A 354 6.45 -3.79 -27.73
C ASP A 354 7.70 -3.01 -27.34
N TYR A 355 7.95 -2.85 -26.04
CA TYR A 355 9.04 -2.03 -25.52
C TYR A 355 10.40 -2.74 -25.64
N SER A 356 11.46 -2.01 -26.00
CA SER A 356 12.81 -2.46 -25.77
C SER A 356 13.12 -2.46 -24.28
N ARG A 357 12.90 -1.33 -23.59
CA ARG A 357 13.31 -1.09 -22.20
C ARG A 357 12.19 -0.49 -21.37
N ILE A 358 12.02 -0.98 -20.14
CA ILE A 358 11.28 -0.29 -19.08
C ILE A 358 12.26 0.11 -17.97
N TYR A 359 12.50 1.42 -17.80
CA TYR A 359 13.09 1.96 -16.58
C TYR A 359 11.99 2.09 -15.53
N LEU A 360 12.14 1.36 -14.42
CA LEU A 360 11.05 1.01 -13.50
C LEU A 360 11.34 1.44 -12.07
N ASP A 361 10.45 2.24 -11.48
CA ASP A 361 10.47 2.48 -10.03
C ASP A 361 10.17 1.17 -9.27
N ASN A 362 11.13 0.76 -8.45
CA ASN A 362 11.11 -0.47 -7.67
C ASN A 362 11.16 -0.21 -6.15
N THR A 363 10.75 0.99 -5.71
CA THR A 363 10.86 1.49 -4.32
C THR A 363 10.43 0.49 -3.24
N TYR A 364 9.37 -0.27 -3.50
CA TYR A 364 8.88 -1.31 -2.59
C TYR A 364 8.83 -2.72 -3.21
N PHE A 365 9.59 -3.00 -4.27
CA PHE A 365 9.54 -4.32 -4.90
C PHE A 365 10.05 -5.45 -3.98
N SER A 366 10.99 -5.14 -3.08
CA SER A 366 11.50 -6.07 -2.06
C SER A 366 10.57 -6.24 -0.85
N VAL A 367 9.40 -5.61 -0.86
CA VAL A 367 8.39 -5.65 0.21
C VAL A 367 7.19 -6.48 -0.26
N ASP A 368 7.06 -7.69 0.26
CA ASP A 368 5.96 -8.61 -0.05
C ASP A 368 4.74 -8.34 0.83
N VAL A 369 4.19 -7.12 0.74
CA VAL A 369 3.01 -6.66 1.49
C VAL A 369 2.09 -5.88 0.55
N ALA A 370 0.84 -6.33 0.41
CA ALA A 370 -0.19 -5.63 -0.36
C ALA A 370 -0.56 -4.29 0.30
N PHE A 371 -0.58 -3.21 -0.48
CA PHE A 371 -0.85 -1.86 0.04
C PHE A 371 -2.35 -1.58 0.21
N THR A 372 -2.65 -0.59 1.05
CA THR A 372 -4.00 -0.03 1.15
C THR A 372 -4.24 0.92 -0.04
N SER A 373 -5.44 0.91 -0.63
CA SER A 373 -5.76 1.87 -1.70
C SER A 373 -5.90 3.27 -1.11
N ARG A 374 -5.50 4.28 -1.87
CA ARG A 374 -5.44 5.67 -1.38
C ARG A 374 -6.82 6.19 -0.96
N GLU A 375 -7.89 5.71 -1.58
CA GLU A 375 -9.26 6.04 -1.18
C GLU A 375 -9.62 5.48 0.21
N ILE A 376 -9.19 4.24 0.53
CA ILE A 376 -9.38 3.64 1.86
C ILE A 376 -8.50 4.37 2.89
N SER A 377 -7.26 4.69 2.54
CA SER A 377 -6.34 5.45 3.39
C SER A 377 -6.87 6.87 3.71
N GLU A 378 -7.47 7.55 2.73
CA GLU A 378 -8.18 8.82 2.95
C GLU A 378 -9.36 8.65 3.93
N GLN A 379 -10.16 7.58 3.78
CA GLN A 379 -11.26 7.30 4.71
C GLN A 379 -10.74 7.02 6.13
N LEU A 380 -9.64 6.28 6.29
CA LEU A 380 -9.01 6.03 7.59
C LEU A 380 -8.55 7.33 8.26
N LEU A 381 -7.82 8.18 7.52
CA LEU A 381 -7.39 9.50 8.00
C LEU A 381 -8.58 10.39 8.40
N GLN A 382 -9.64 10.40 7.59
CA GLN A 382 -10.87 11.15 7.90
C GLN A 382 -11.56 10.62 9.15
N ASN A 383 -11.75 9.30 9.29
CA ASN A 383 -12.38 8.70 10.45
C ASN A 383 -11.59 9.05 11.74
N GLU A 384 -10.26 8.95 11.69
CA GLU A 384 -9.41 9.24 12.84
C GLU A 384 -9.52 10.72 13.24
N ILE A 385 -9.46 11.63 12.28
CA ILE A 385 -9.68 13.06 12.54
C ILE A 385 -11.07 13.29 13.15
N MET A 386 -12.12 12.61 12.69
CA MET A 386 -13.46 12.76 13.26
C MET A 386 -13.62 12.12 14.66
N ASN A 387 -12.77 11.16 15.04
CA ASN A 387 -12.74 10.60 16.40
C ASN A 387 -12.19 11.59 17.45
N HIS A 388 -11.43 12.61 17.03
CA HIS A 388 -10.76 13.57 17.92
C HIS A 388 -11.28 15.02 17.74
N PRO A 389 -12.56 15.32 18.04
CA PRO A 389 -13.21 16.61 17.75
C PRO A 389 -12.65 17.81 18.53
N ASP A 390 -12.03 17.56 19.69
CA ASP A 390 -11.60 18.56 20.67
C ASP A 390 -10.05 18.63 20.82
N THR A 391 -9.31 17.84 20.03
CA THR A 391 -7.84 17.64 20.13
C THR A 391 -7.13 18.33 18.96
N ASP A 392 -5.95 18.93 19.17
CA ASP A 392 -5.16 19.47 18.04
C ASP A 392 -4.46 18.33 17.27
N ILE A 393 -4.44 18.43 15.94
CA ILE A 393 -3.97 17.35 15.05
C ILE A 393 -2.84 17.85 14.15
N VAL A 394 -1.76 17.07 14.10
CA VAL A 394 -0.56 17.34 13.31
C VAL A 394 -0.38 16.28 12.23
N LEU A 395 -0.15 16.72 10.99
CA LEU A 395 0.12 15.90 9.81
C LEU A 395 1.53 16.18 9.28
N PRO A 396 2.58 15.41 9.65
CA PRO A 396 3.94 15.64 9.17
C PRO A 396 4.10 15.18 7.72
N LEU A 397 4.22 16.11 6.78
CA LEU A 397 4.24 15.83 5.33
C LEU A 397 5.39 16.56 4.58
N HIS A 398 5.77 15.97 3.44
CA HIS A 398 6.74 16.52 2.50
C HIS A 398 6.15 17.71 1.72
N ARG A 399 7.03 18.52 1.13
CA ARG A 399 6.65 19.80 0.47
C ARG A 399 5.85 19.63 -0.82
N LEU A 400 5.97 18.49 -1.49
CA LEU A 400 5.17 18.06 -2.64
C LEU A 400 4.66 16.63 -2.38
N GLY A 401 3.48 16.29 -2.87
CA GLY A 401 2.81 15.01 -2.62
C GLY A 401 1.71 15.14 -1.56
N ARG A 402 0.68 14.29 -1.65
CA ARG A 402 -0.50 14.29 -0.77
C ARG A 402 -1.39 15.56 -0.79
N GLU A 403 -1.19 16.52 -1.71
CA GLU A 403 -2.02 17.75 -1.83
C GLU A 403 -3.52 17.43 -1.92
N ARG A 404 -3.88 16.49 -2.78
CA ARG A 404 -5.26 16.04 -3.00
C ARG A 404 -5.90 15.45 -1.74
N ILE A 405 -5.14 14.74 -0.89
CA ILE A 405 -5.65 14.22 0.39
C ILE A 405 -6.08 15.38 1.27
N ILE A 406 -5.20 16.38 1.44
CA ILE A 406 -5.41 17.52 2.35
C ILE A 406 -6.66 18.31 1.92
N GLU A 407 -6.81 18.54 0.62
CA GLU A 407 -7.98 19.23 0.06
C GLU A 407 -9.27 18.39 0.15
N ASN A 408 -9.24 17.12 -0.25
CA ASN A 408 -10.36 16.19 -0.08
C ASN A 408 -10.81 16.14 1.38
N LEU A 409 -9.87 16.02 2.31
CA LEU A 409 -10.10 15.93 3.75
C LEU A 409 -10.73 17.22 4.29
N SER A 410 -10.13 18.39 4.02
CA SER A 410 -10.66 19.68 4.44
C SER A 410 -12.08 19.93 3.91
N SER A 411 -12.34 19.58 2.65
CA SER A 411 -13.68 19.64 2.06
C SER A 411 -14.66 18.64 2.69
N LYS A 412 -14.24 17.41 3.01
CA LYS A 412 -15.08 16.34 3.59
C LYS A 412 -15.45 16.58 5.05
N ILE A 413 -14.55 17.15 5.86
CA ILE A 413 -14.81 17.49 7.28
C ILE A 413 -15.36 18.91 7.46
N PHE A 414 -15.28 19.74 6.43
CA PHE A 414 -15.69 21.15 6.44
C PHE A 414 -14.96 22.01 7.50
N GLU A 415 -13.69 21.71 7.73
CA GLU A 415 -12.76 22.50 8.55
C GLU A 415 -11.50 22.85 7.73
N PRO A 416 -10.94 24.06 7.86
CA PRO A 416 -9.71 24.45 7.17
C PRO A 416 -8.50 23.75 7.80
N ILE A 417 -7.62 23.21 6.95
CA ILE A 417 -6.34 22.64 7.37
C ILE A 417 -5.24 23.67 7.15
N LEU A 418 -4.49 23.99 8.21
CA LEU A 418 -3.35 24.89 8.14
C LEU A 418 -2.19 24.19 7.41
N VAL A 419 -1.51 24.88 6.51
CA VAL A 419 -0.38 24.32 5.73
C VAL A 419 0.81 25.28 5.79
N TYR A 420 2.01 24.75 6.00
CA TYR A 420 3.24 25.56 6.07
C TYR A 420 3.56 26.28 4.73
N PRO A 421 4.22 27.45 4.76
CA PRO A 421 4.26 28.36 3.61
C PRO A 421 4.83 27.79 2.30
N GLU A 422 5.88 26.97 2.39
CA GLU A 422 6.50 26.30 1.22
C GLU A 422 5.49 25.40 0.49
N LYS A 423 4.84 24.47 1.22
CA LYS A 423 3.82 23.59 0.66
C LYS A 423 2.56 24.35 0.23
N LEU A 424 2.15 25.37 0.98
CA LEU A 424 1.00 26.22 0.60
C LEU A 424 1.24 26.95 -0.74
N SER A 425 2.46 27.40 -0.98
CA SER A 425 2.85 28.07 -2.23
C SER A 425 2.88 27.09 -3.41
N ILE A 426 3.44 25.89 -3.20
CA ILE A 426 3.47 24.80 -4.19
C ILE A 426 2.04 24.37 -4.55
N GLY A 427 1.19 24.09 -3.55
CA GLY A 427 -0.20 23.69 -3.77
C GLY A 427 -1.02 24.75 -4.51
N LYS A 428 -0.91 26.03 -4.14
CA LYS A 428 -1.62 27.12 -4.84
C LYS A 428 -1.13 27.30 -6.29
N ALA A 429 0.16 27.12 -6.57
CA ALA A 429 0.68 27.13 -7.94
C ALA A 429 0.19 25.93 -8.79
N LEU A 430 -0.14 24.80 -8.15
CA LEU A 430 -0.74 23.62 -8.77
C LEU A 430 -2.28 23.69 -8.88
N GLY A 431 -2.92 24.65 -8.22
CA GLY A 431 -4.38 24.83 -8.20
C GLY A 431 -5.10 24.07 -7.08
N PHE A 432 -4.42 23.76 -5.98
CA PHE A 432 -4.95 23.22 -4.73
C PHE A 432 -4.97 24.29 -3.61
N PHE A 433 -5.59 23.94 -2.48
CA PHE A 433 -5.66 24.73 -1.23
C PHE A 433 -6.46 26.03 -1.37
N TYR A 434 -7.65 25.91 -1.97
CA TYR A 434 -8.72 26.87 -1.75
C TYR A 434 -9.20 26.81 -0.28
N GLU A 435 -9.78 27.91 0.21
CA GLU A 435 -10.22 28.01 1.60
C GLU A 435 -11.60 27.34 1.75
N TYR A 436 -11.62 26.15 2.36
CA TYR A 436 -12.82 25.36 2.64
C TYR A 436 -13.15 25.33 4.14
N GLY A 437 -14.43 25.26 4.46
CA GLY A 437 -14.92 24.99 5.82
C GLY A 437 -14.98 26.20 6.75
N ILE A 438 -15.22 25.92 8.03
CA ILE A 438 -15.26 26.90 9.12
C ILE A 438 -14.21 26.51 10.17
N PRO A 439 -13.38 27.45 10.67
CA PRO A 439 -12.42 27.16 11.74
C PRO A 439 -13.11 26.58 12.99
N ASN A 440 -12.74 25.36 13.37
CA ASN A 440 -13.23 24.74 14.59
C ASN A 440 -12.64 25.46 15.81
N GLN A 441 -13.51 25.97 16.70
CA GLN A 441 -13.06 26.75 17.86
C GLN A 441 -12.34 25.90 18.91
N LYS A 442 -12.52 24.57 18.88
CA LYS A 442 -11.93 23.64 19.83
C LYS A 442 -10.64 22.99 19.34
N ARG A 443 -10.34 22.95 18.04
CA ARG A 443 -9.14 22.30 17.50
C ARG A 443 -8.53 22.99 16.28
N LYS A 444 -7.25 22.71 16.05
CA LYS A 444 -6.50 23.04 14.84
C LYS A 444 -6.03 21.74 14.19
N ILE A 445 -6.17 21.65 12.87
CA ILE A 445 -5.54 20.61 12.05
C ILE A 445 -4.44 21.30 11.25
N GLN A 446 -3.20 20.84 11.39
CA GLN A 446 -2.04 21.48 10.75
C GLN A 446 -1.12 20.47 10.06
N VAL A 447 -0.85 20.72 8.78
CA VAL A 447 0.22 20.09 8.02
C VAL A 447 1.53 20.80 8.35
N VAL A 448 2.51 20.03 8.81
CA VAL A 448 3.85 20.49 9.22
C VAL A 448 4.93 19.83 8.38
N LYS A 449 6.10 20.45 8.29
CA LYS A 449 7.22 19.92 7.49
C LYS A 449 7.88 18.75 8.23
N ARG A 450 7.77 17.54 7.67
CA ARG A 450 8.13 16.26 8.32
C ARG A 450 9.54 16.21 8.90
N SER A 451 10.52 16.86 8.26
CA SER A 451 11.90 16.91 8.71
C SER A 451 12.15 17.83 9.90
N GLU A 452 11.48 18.97 9.94
CA GLU A 452 11.68 20.05 10.93
C GLU A 452 10.85 19.85 12.20
N TRP A 453 9.69 19.19 12.08
CA TRP A 453 8.75 19.06 13.19
C TRP A 453 9.16 18.00 14.23
N ARG A 454 8.95 18.31 15.51
CA ARG A 454 9.12 17.40 16.67
C ARG A 454 7.96 17.59 17.64
N MET A 455 7.68 16.57 18.47
CA MET A 455 6.83 16.76 19.64
C MET A 455 7.46 17.79 20.60
N PRO A 456 6.66 18.65 21.27
CA PRO A 456 7.18 19.53 22.32
C PRO A 456 7.74 18.74 23.51
N ASP A 457 8.92 19.12 24.02
CA ASP A 457 9.55 18.49 25.19
C ASP A 457 8.75 18.67 26.48
N VAL A 458 7.96 19.74 26.56
CA VAL A 458 7.00 20.00 27.64
C VAL A 458 5.62 19.59 27.17
N ALA A 459 4.92 18.76 27.97
CA ALA A 459 3.55 18.36 27.68
C ALA A 459 2.66 19.60 27.45
N PRO A 460 2.05 19.76 26.26
CA PRO A 460 1.29 20.95 25.92
C PRO A 460 0.04 21.09 26.79
N GLU A 461 -0.38 22.32 27.08
CA GLU A 461 -1.60 22.64 27.85
C GLU A 461 -2.88 22.01 27.28
N LYS A 462 -2.82 21.59 26.01
CA LYS A 462 -3.87 20.96 25.24
C LYS A 462 -3.30 19.75 24.50
N SER A 463 -4.04 18.64 24.52
CA SER A 463 -3.62 17.40 23.86
C SER A 463 -3.37 17.59 22.36
N ILE A 464 -2.31 16.94 21.86
CA ILE A 464 -1.91 16.92 20.45
C ILE A 464 -1.82 15.45 20.00
N ILE A 465 -2.40 15.15 18.84
CA ILE A 465 -2.24 13.87 18.15
C ILE A 465 -1.45 14.09 16.86
N VAL A 466 -0.48 13.21 16.62
CA VAL A 466 0.20 13.12 15.32
C VAL A 466 -0.47 12.03 14.51
N ILE A 467 -0.77 12.30 13.24
CA ILE A 467 -1.18 11.27 12.29
C ILE A 467 -0.14 11.20 11.18
N GLU A 468 0.65 10.12 11.17
CA GLU A 468 1.64 9.84 10.14
C GLU A 468 0.97 9.13 8.95
N VAL A 469 1.03 9.76 7.78
CA VAL A 469 0.40 9.27 6.53
C VAL A 469 1.49 8.63 5.67
N THR A 470 1.86 7.40 6.03
CA THR A 470 2.95 6.63 5.41
C THR A 470 2.69 5.12 5.49
N GLN A 471 3.07 4.40 4.44
CA GLN A 471 3.01 2.94 4.36
C GLN A 471 4.18 2.28 5.12
N VAL A 472 5.32 2.98 5.26
CA VAL A 472 6.62 2.45 5.68
C VAL A 472 6.61 1.75 7.04
N ASP A 473 5.96 2.34 8.05
CA ASP A 473 5.95 1.79 9.41
C ASP A 473 5.19 0.46 9.52
N HIS A 474 4.21 0.22 8.65
CA HIS A 474 3.47 -1.04 8.58
C HIS A 474 4.32 -2.19 7.98
N LEU A 475 5.54 -1.89 7.50
CA LEU A 475 6.44 -2.86 6.85
C LEU A 475 7.62 -3.28 7.76
N ILE A 476 7.96 -2.48 8.77
CA ILE A 476 9.21 -2.62 9.56
C ILE A 476 8.94 -3.10 11.01
N GLY A 477 7.67 -3.08 11.46
CA GLY A 477 7.25 -3.71 12.72
C GLY A 477 7.74 -3.01 14.00
N LYS A 478 8.33 -1.81 13.90
CA LYS A 478 8.69 -0.99 15.06
C LYS A 478 7.47 -0.24 15.57
N ALA A 479 6.77 -0.85 16.52
CA ALA A 479 5.88 -0.11 17.41
C ALA A 479 6.69 0.94 18.18
N SER A 480 6.53 2.21 17.83
CA SER A 480 7.03 3.32 18.63
C SER A 480 6.16 3.43 19.90
N GLU A 481 6.77 3.30 21.07
CA GLU A 481 6.10 3.29 22.39
C GLU A 481 5.53 4.69 22.82
N SER A 482 5.21 5.55 21.85
CA SER A 482 4.61 6.86 22.02
C SER A 482 3.10 6.79 21.81
N ASN A 483 2.32 6.88 22.90
CA ASN A 483 0.85 6.80 22.92
C ASN A 483 0.09 7.95 22.23
N SER A 484 0.73 8.69 21.32
CA SER A 484 0.26 9.93 20.67
C SER A 484 0.31 9.91 19.14
N ASN A 485 0.94 8.90 18.55
CA ASN A 485 1.26 8.86 17.12
C ASN A 485 0.44 7.76 16.43
N ILE A 486 -0.58 8.17 15.69
CA ILE A 486 -1.46 7.29 14.92
C ILE A 486 -0.88 7.15 13.50
N LYS A 487 -0.96 5.97 12.90
CA LYS A 487 -0.34 5.68 11.60
C LYS A 487 -1.40 5.22 10.60
N ILE A 488 -1.43 5.88 9.44
CA ILE A 488 -2.37 5.62 8.36
C ILE A 488 -1.57 5.11 7.16
N PRO A 489 -1.78 3.85 6.72
CA PRO A 489 -1.03 3.26 5.62
C PRO A 489 -1.34 3.99 4.32
N TYR A 490 -0.37 4.74 3.77
CA TYR A 490 -0.52 5.50 2.53
C TYR A 490 0.79 5.53 1.74
N SER A 491 0.71 5.32 0.43
CA SER A 491 1.86 5.32 -0.48
C SER A 491 1.54 6.08 -1.77
N ASP A 492 2.50 6.88 -2.24
CA ASP A 492 2.53 7.45 -3.59
C ASP A 492 3.37 6.58 -4.57
N HIS A 493 3.94 5.46 -4.12
CA HIS A 493 4.61 4.45 -4.96
C HIS A 493 3.83 3.13 -5.03
N SER A 494 4.14 2.33 -6.05
CA SER A 494 3.61 0.97 -6.24
C SER A 494 4.17 -0.04 -5.23
N SER A 495 3.29 -0.88 -4.67
CA SER A 495 3.68 -2.15 -4.01
C SER A 495 4.24 -3.16 -5.01
N ARG A 496 4.94 -4.20 -4.52
CA ARG A 496 5.38 -5.36 -5.32
C ARG A 496 4.24 -5.97 -6.16
N GLU A 497 3.03 -6.05 -5.61
CA GLU A 497 1.84 -6.56 -6.31
C GLU A 497 1.38 -5.62 -7.44
N GLU A 498 1.30 -4.31 -7.18
CA GLU A 498 0.97 -3.29 -8.19
C GLU A 498 2.03 -3.27 -9.32
N ILE A 499 3.32 -3.42 -9.00
CA ILE A 499 4.42 -3.52 -9.99
C ILE A 499 4.28 -4.78 -10.87
N LEU A 500 4.05 -5.95 -10.28
CA LEU A 500 3.89 -7.20 -11.05
C LEU A 500 2.63 -7.16 -11.92
N LYS A 501 1.53 -6.58 -11.41
CA LYS A 501 0.32 -6.35 -12.20
C LYS A 501 0.59 -5.36 -13.34
N PHE A 502 1.32 -4.27 -13.11
CA PHE A 502 1.74 -3.30 -14.14
C PHE A 502 2.58 -3.94 -15.24
N LEU A 503 3.67 -4.62 -14.91
CA LEU A 503 4.55 -5.27 -15.89
C LEU A 503 3.78 -6.27 -16.78
N LYS A 504 2.79 -6.97 -16.19
CA LYS A 504 1.89 -7.89 -16.89
C LYS A 504 0.92 -7.21 -17.88
N TYR A 505 0.77 -5.88 -17.88
CA TYR A 505 0.06 -5.16 -18.95
C TYR A 505 0.92 -4.97 -20.21
N PHE A 506 2.26 -5.05 -20.13
CA PHE A 506 3.14 -4.67 -21.23
C PHE A 506 3.88 -5.86 -21.84
N LYS A 507 4.30 -5.70 -23.10
CA LYS A 507 5.38 -6.47 -23.70
C LYS A 507 6.66 -5.66 -23.57
N PHE A 508 7.72 -6.28 -23.10
CA PHE A 508 9.04 -5.65 -23.01
C PHE A 508 10.14 -6.70 -23.21
N LYS A 509 11.29 -6.25 -23.70
CA LYS A 509 12.50 -7.07 -23.79
C LYS A 509 13.34 -6.94 -22.52
N GLU A 510 13.55 -5.71 -22.04
CA GLU A 510 14.47 -5.37 -20.95
C GLU A 510 13.81 -4.55 -19.82
N VAL A 511 14.24 -4.75 -18.57
CA VAL A 511 13.80 -3.99 -17.38
C VAL A 511 15.01 -3.45 -16.60
N TYR A 512 14.98 -2.16 -16.25
CA TYR A 512 16.02 -1.46 -15.51
C TYR A 512 15.43 -0.85 -14.23
N PRO A 513 15.54 -1.53 -13.06
CA PRO A 513 14.99 -1.01 -11.80
C PRO A 513 15.77 0.22 -11.33
N THR A 514 15.09 1.35 -11.08
CA THR A 514 15.71 2.69 -10.94
C THR A 514 15.93 3.18 -9.51
N SER A 515 15.17 2.69 -8.53
CA SER A 515 15.04 3.34 -7.21
C SER A 515 15.84 2.65 -6.11
N LYS A 516 15.84 1.30 -6.07
CA LYS A 516 16.49 0.48 -5.03
C LYS A 516 17.38 -0.60 -5.65
N SER A 517 18.39 -1.04 -4.90
CA SER A 517 19.16 -2.26 -5.25
C SER A 517 18.29 -3.52 -5.12
N TYR A 518 18.56 -4.55 -5.92
CA TYR A 518 17.70 -5.74 -6.08
C TYR A 518 18.51 -7.04 -6.19
N SER A 519 17.92 -8.17 -5.75
CA SER A 519 18.50 -9.52 -5.87
C SER A 519 18.27 -10.13 -7.26
N LYS A 520 18.95 -11.27 -7.52
CA LYS A 520 18.76 -12.03 -8.76
C LYS A 520 17.37 -12.66 -8.85
N ALA A 521 16.83 -13.20 -7.75
CA ALA A 521 15.44 -13.69 -7.71
C ALA A 521 14.41 -12.55 -7.90
N GLU A 522 14.65 -11.37 -7.30
CA GLU A 522 13.77 -10.20 -7.49
C GLU A 522 13.76 -9.76 -8.96
N PHE A 523 14.93 -9.70 -9.60
CA PHE A 523 15.06 -9.40 -11.03
C PHE A 523 14.32 -10.41 -11.91
N LYS A 524 14.50 -11.72 -11.64
CA LYS A 524 13.78 -12.77 -12.36
C LYS A 524 12.26 -12.61 -12.20
N THR A 525 11.77 -12.31 -10.99
CA THR A 525 10.34 -12.10 -10.72
C THR A 525 9.76 -10.92 -11.53
N MET A 526 10.51 -9.81 -11.70
CA MET A 526 10.09 -8.70 -12.55
C MET A 526 10.04 -9.10 -14.04
N MET A 527 11.04 -9.84 -14.52
CA MET A 527 11.09 -10.31 -15.90
C MET A 527 9.96 -11.29 -16.25
N GLU A 528 9.69 -12.27 -15.38
CA GLU A 528 8.64 -13.29 -15.58
C GLU A 528 7.22 -12.71 -15.67
N ALA A 529 6.99 -11.49 -15.18
CA ALA A 529 5.70 -10.82 -15.26
C ALA A 529 5.33 -10.35 -16.68
N GLY A 530 6.30 -10.14 -17.58
CA GLY A 530 6.08 -9.52 -18.89
C GLY A 530 5.37 -10.42 -19.91
N LYS A 531 4.48 -9.83 -20.73
CA LYS A 531 3.72 -10.56 -21.78
C LYS A 531 4.56 -11.24 -22.86
N ALA A 532 5.85 -10.91 -22.95
CA ALA A 532 6.80 -11.40 -23.96
C ALA A 532 8.02 -12.11 -23.33
N PHE A 533 7.89 -12.59 -22.09
CA PHE A 533 8.97 -13.29 -21.37
C PHE A 533 9.47 -14.53 -22.14
N THR A 534 10.79 -14.68 -22.18
CA THR A 534 11.50 -15.91 -22.55
C THR A 534 12.69 -16.09 -21.62
N GLU A 535 13.09 -17.33 -21.34
CA GLU A 535 14.29 -17.59 -20.53
C GLU A 535 15.56 -17.04 -21.22
N GLU A 536 15.61 -17.03 -22.56
CA GLU A 536 16.68 -16.42 -23.36
C GLU A 536 16.81 -14.90 -23.13
N ASN A 537 15.69 -14.17 -23.03
CA ASN A 537 15.69 -12.73 -22.74
C ASN A 537 16.12 -12.44 -21.29
N LEU A 538 15.82 -13.36 -20.37
CA LEU A 538 16.25 -13.30 -18.98
C LEU A 538 17.76 -13.55 -18.85
N GLU A 539 18.28 -14.62 -19.46
CA GLU A 539 19.72 -14.93 -19.46
C GLU A 539 20.55 -13.75 -19.99
N LYS A 540 20.17 -13.21 -21.16
CA LYS A 540 20.83 -12.04 -21.76
C LYS A 540 20.86 -10.81 -20.86
N GLN A 541 19.80 -10.55 -20.09
CA GLN A 541 19.79 -9.44 -19.13
C GLN A 541 20.60 -9.72 -17.87
N LEU A 542 20.61 -10.96 -17.38
CA LEU A 542 21.41 -11.33 -16.23
C LEU A 542 22.93 -11.15 -16.51
N GLU A 543 23.34 -11.08 -17.78
CA GLU A 543 24.68 -10.65 -18.20
C GLU A 543 24.86 -9.12 -18.26
N LEU A 544 23.80 -8.35 -18.55
CA LEU A 544 23.83 -6.87 -18.56
C LEU A 544 23.89 -6.25 -17.15
N HIS A 545 23.30 -6.91 -16.15
CA HIS A 545 23.25 -6.43 -14.78
C HIS A 545 24.40 -6.99 -13.93
N THR A 546 25.28 -6.11 -13.44
CA THR A 546 26.39 -6.52 -12.56
C THR A 546 25.91 -6.80 -11.15
N PHE A 547 25.54 -8.05 -10.87
CA PHE A 547 25.32 -8.55 -9.51
C PHE A 547 26.65 -8.72 -8.79
N VAL A 548 26.77 -8.16 -7.58
CA VAL A 548 27.97 -8.22 -6.73
C VAL A 548 27.62 -8.77 -5.35
N GLU A 549 28.58 -9.41 -4.70
CA GLU A 549 28.40 -9.85 -3.31
C GLU A 549 28.11 -8.65 -2.40
N LYS A 550 27.02 -8.78 -1.63
CA LYS A 550 26.54 -7.86 -0.59
C LYS A 550 27.60 -7.83 0.50
N SER A 551 28.52 -6.88 0.39
CA SER A 551 29.66 -6.73 1.27
C SER A 551 29.25 -6.96 2.73
N PRO A 552 29.89 -7.90 3.45
CA PRO A 552 29.62 -8.08 4.87
C PRO A 552 29.74 -6.74 5.57
N ILE A 553 28.72 -6.35 6.35
CA ILE A 553 28.82 -5.17 7.20
C ILE A 553 29.93 -5.48 8.19
N ILE A 554 31.11 -4.87 7.97
CA ILE A 554 32.27 -5.02 8.84
C ILE A 554 31.91 -4.38 10.17
N GLY A 555 31.39 -5.21 11.09
CA GLY A 555 31.24 -4.85 12.48
C GLY A 555 32.62 -4.47 13.00
N SER A 556 32.72 -3.26 13.58
CA SER A 556 33.85 -2.98 14.46
C SER A 556 33.89 -4.04 15.57
N PRO A 557 35.07 -4.45 16.06
CA PRO A 557 35.17 -5.53 17.03
C PRO A 557 34.25 -5.30 18.23
N ILE A 558 33.69 -6.38 18.77
CA ILE A 558 32.85 -6.34 19.98
C ILE A 558 33.76 -5.97 21.17
N ALA A 559 33.91 -4.68 21.41
CA ALA A 559 34.40 -4.11 22.63
C ALA A 559 33.18 -3.74 23.50
N GLU A 560 33.16 -4.19 24.75
CA GLU A 560 32.16 -3.74 25.72
C GLU A 560 32.24 -2.20 25.87
N PRO A 561 31.10 -1.49 25.94
CA PRO A 561 31.08 -0.04 25.75
C PRO A 561 31.67 0.72 26.94
N ARG A 562 32.97 1.05 26.85
CA ARG A 562 33.61 2.11 27.64
C ARG A 562 33.40 3.46 26.95
N ILE A 563 32.79 4.40 27.67
CA ILE A 563 32.51 5.77 27.21
C ILE A 563 33.67 6.67 27.67
N PRO A 564 34.39 7.36 26.76
CA PRO A 564 35.44 8.30 27.15
C PRO A 564 34.90 9.43 28.03
N GLY A 565 35.66 9.82 29.06
CA GLY A 565 35.33 10.92 29.97
C GLY A 565 34.64 10.51 31.28
N HIS A 566 34.05 9.31 31.36
CA HIS A 566 33.54 8.77 32.62
C HIS A 566 34.62 7.98 33.38
N VAL A 567 34.80 8.28 34.67
CA VAL A 567 35.54 7.42 35.60
C VAL A 567 34.58 6.35 36.11
N TYR A 568 34.91 5.07 35.90
CA TYR A 568 34.07 3.96 36.32
C TYR A 568 34.40 3.51 37.75
N ARG A 569 33.42 2.89 38.42
CA ARG A 569 33.60 2.39 39.80
C ARG A 569 34.67 1.30 39.92
N SER A 570 35.01 0.66 38.81
CA SER A 570 36.12 -0.29 38.63
C SER A 570 37.51 0.34 38.64
N ASP A 571 37.60 1.65 38.41
CA ASP A 571 38.87 2.35 38.19
C ASP A 571 39.47 2.87 39.53
N PHE A 572 38.74 2.67 40.64
CA PHE A 572 39.22 2.87 42.00
C PHE A 572 39.56 1.52 42.66
N PRO A 573 40.65 1.41 43.43
CA PRO A 573 40.86 0.29 44.34
C PRO A 573 39.69 0.11 45.31
N GLU A 574 39.47 -1.13 45.77
CA GLU A 574 38.32 -1.46 46.62
C GLU A 574 38.24 -0.57 47.87
N GLY A 575 37.10 0.10 48.02
CA GLY A 575 36.76 0.91 49.20
C GLY A 575 36.63 2.43 49.00
N GLN A 576 36.95 3.01 47.83
CA GLN A 576 37.09 4.49 47.69
C GLN A 576 36.15 5.21 46.68
N CYS A 577 35.11 4.59 46.14
CA CYS A 577 34.21 5.26 45.16
C CYS A 577 33.06 6.08 45.82
N PRO A 578 32.99 7.43 45.72
CA PRO A 578 32.20 8.25 46.65
C PRO A 578 30.74 8.64 46.28
N PHE A 579 30.29 8.50 45.02
CA PHE A 579 29.10 9.24 44.53
C PHE A 579 27.87 8.39 44.11
N PRO A 580 26.62 8.93 44.20
CA PRO A 580 25.36 8.23 43.87
C PRO A 580 24.83 8.51 42.44
N ARG A 581 23.62 8.03 42.09
CA ARG A 581 23.03 8.04 40.73
C ARG A 581 22.02 9.19 40.47
N GLY A 582 22.11 9.87 39.31
CA GLY A 582 20.97 10.58 38.69
C GLY A 582 21.24 11.67 37.62
N VAL A 583 20.56 11.56 36.45
CA VAL A 583 19.91 12.63 35.63
C VAL A 583 20.73 13.64 34.75
N VAL A 584 20.87 13.32 33.43
CA VAL A 584 20.88 14.15 32.16
C VAL A 584 21.90 15.36 32.07
N TRP A 585 22.04 16.31 31.10
CA TRP A 585 21.30 16.89 29.92
C TRP A 585 22.21 17.45 28.78
N GLN A 586 21.69 17.42 27.52
CA GLN A 586 21.79 18.31 26.32
C GLN A 586 23.11 18.91 25.71
N ASP A 587 23.19 18.89 24.36
CA ASP A 587 23.92 19.74 23.36
C ASP A 587 23.40 19.28 21.95
N GLU A 588 22.53 20.00 21.23
CA GLU A 588 22.69 21.11 20.26
C GLU A 588 23.33 20.77 18.86
N HIS A 589 22.72 21.32 17.80
CA HIS A 589 23.15 21.42 16.38
C HIS A 589 23.73 20.20 15.60
N GLU A 590 22.87 19.41 14.92
CA GLU A 590 23.18 18.77 13.62
C GLU A 590 22.03 18.97 12.60
N GLU A 591 22.34 19.32 11.35
CA GLU A 591 21.36 19.37 10.25
C GLU A 591 21.10 17.95 9.68
N CYS A 592 19.94 17.36 9.99
CA CYS A 592 19.58 16.03 9.51
C CYS A 592 18.90 16.06 8.13
N MET A 593 19.39 15.21 7.21
CA MET A 593 18.79 14.95 5.89
C MET A 593 17.30 14.56 6.00
N THR A 594 16.49 15.05 5.06
CA THR A 594 15.03 15.17 5.21
C THR A 594 14.19 14.03 4.62
N GLY A 595 14.84 12.98 4.11
CA GLY A 595 14.16 11.97 3.29
C GLY A 595 13.54 10.83 4.08
N ASP A 596 12.34 10.41 3.67
CA ASP A 596 11.73 9.16 4.13
C ASP A 596 12.52 7.95 3.59
N LEU A 597 12.26 6.73 4.06
CA LEU A 597 12.99 5.53 3.62
C LEU A 597 12.75 5.21 2.13
N ASP A 598 11.71 5.82 1.56
CA ASP A 598 11.39 5.90 0.14
C ASP A 598 12.52 6.60 -0.66
N GLU A 599 13.18 7.62 -0.10
CA GLU A 599 14.28 8.39 -0.71
C GLU A 599 15.68 7.75 -0.52
N TRP A 600 15.79 6.61 0.19
CA TRP A 600 17.08 5.97 0.51
C TRP A 600 17.44 4.86 -0.49
N GLU A 601 18.53 5.01 -1.26
CA GLU A 601 19.02 4.03 -2.26
C GLU A 601 19.26 2.61 -1.67
N GLU A 602 19.54 2.53 -0.36
CA GLU A 602 19.84 1.32 0.40
C GLU A 602 18.63 0.77 1.21
N GLY A 603 17.44 1.34 1.03
CA GLY A 603 16.21 0.95 1.75
C GLY A 603 16.26 1.25 3.26
N PRO A 604 15.37 0.63 4.08
CA PRO A 604 15.34 0.85 5.51
C PRO A 604 16.60 0.30 6.22
N PRO A 605 17.15 1.00 7.23
CA PRO A 605 18.22 0.48 8.06
C PRO A 605 17.66 -0.57 9.04
N GLU A 606 18.28 -1.75 9.06
CA GLU A 606 17.86 -2.91 9.85
C GLU A 606 18.14 -2.66 11.35
N THR A 607 19.10 -1.78 11.69
CA THR A 607 19.39 -1.34 13.06
C THR A 607 19.51 0.18 13.22
N ILE A 608 19.36 0.68 14.46
CA ILE A 608 19.58 2.11 14.78
C ILE A 608 21.06 2.50 14.55
N HIS A 609 22.00 1.60 14.85
CA HIS A 609 23.42 1.82 14.56
C HIS A 609 23.69 1.94 13.06
N GLU A 610 22.97 1.16 12.23
CA GLU A 610 23.05 1.28 10.78
C GLU A 610 22.44 2.60 10.28
N ALA A 611 21.31 3.06 10.83
CA ALA A 611 20.74 4.36 10.49
C ALA A 611 21.74 5.51 10.73
N ILE A 612 22.40 5.49 11.90
CA ILE A 612 23.44 6.45 12.30
C ILE A 612 24.74 6.29 11.46
N ALA A 613 25.08 5.08 11.04
CA ALA A 613 26.24 4.84 10.17
C ALA A 613 25.98 5.30 8.72
N ARG A 614 24.77 5.10 8.20
CA ARG A 614 24.35 5.54 6.85
C ARG A 614 24.28 7.07 6.77
N SER A 615 23.71 7.75 7.78
CA SER A 615 23.71 9.23 7.81
C SER A 615 25.14 9.80 7.85
N ARG A 616 26.03 9.24 8.68
CA ARG A 616 27.45 9.65 8.77
C ARG A 616 28.24 9.38 7.48
N LYS A 617 27.92 8.35 6.70
CA LYS A 617 28.58 8.07 5.40
C LYS A 617 28.29 9.11 4.31
N LEU A 618 27.18 9.85 4.40
CA LEU A 618 26.86 10.93 3.47
C LEU A 618 27.67 12.21 3.73
N ILE A 619 28.23 12.36 4.94
CA ILE A 619 29.13 13.46 5.30
C ILE A 619 30.53 13.19 4.70
N ARG A 620 30.68 13.42 3.39
CA ARG A 620 32.01 13.67 2.82
C ARG A 620 32.50 15.03 3.31
N PRO A 621 33.69 15.13 3.94
CA PRO A 621 34.26 16.43 4.26
C PRO A 621 34.39 17.27 2.99
N ARG A 622 34.03 18.56 3.08
CA ARG A 622 34.53 19.54 2.10
C ARG A 622 36.05 19.56 2.24
N THR A 623 36.77 18.98 1.29
CA THR A 623 38.20 19.21 1.12
C THR A 623 38.39 20.66 0.67
N THR A 624 38.47 21.57 1.64
CA THR A 624 38.95 22.93 1.42
C THR A 624 40.45 22.87 1.13
N THR A 625 40.80 23.00 -0.14
CA THR A 625 42.15 23.32 -0.58
C THR A 625 42.08 24.50 -1.54
N THR A 626 43.03 25.40 -1.35
CA THR A 626 43.29 26.65 -2.10
C THR A 626 43.40 26.45 -3.61
#